data_AF-A0A1F9ZH74-F1
#
_entry.id   AF-A0A1F9ZH74-F1
#
_cell.length_a   1.000
_cell.length_b   1.000
_cell.length_c   1.000
_cell.angle_alpha   90.00
_cell.angle_beta   90.00
_cell.angle_gamma   90.00
#
_symmetry.space_group_name_H-M   'P 1'
#
loop_
_entity.id
_entity.type
_entity.pdbx_description
1 polymer ?
#
loop_
_entity_poly.entity_id
_entity_poly.type
_entity_poly.pdbx_seq_one_letter_code
_entity_poly.pdbx_strand_id
1 'polypeptide(L)'
;MTDLPMALGMFWALNIAFGGVCAALLAVLLYVYGKNATQIRSRFTLGLVLFAALFLVENLAGIWMYMSMNDARMGPDVAVPMLVLNVVETGALATLVAITWD
;
A
#
# COMPACT_ATOMS: atom_id res chain seq x y z
N MET A 1 12.41 28.77 17.77
CA MET A 1 12.28 27.68 16.79
C MET A 1 12.03 26.42 17.58
N THR A 2 10.77 26.15 17.89
CA THR A 2 10.35 24.89 18.51
C THR A 2 9.74 24.07 17.38
N ASP A 3 10.46 23.05 16.93
CA ASP A 3 9.94 22.03 16.02
C ASP A 3 8.84 21.27 16.76
N LEU A 4 7.62 21.83 16.74
CA LEU A 4 6.43 21.06 17.06
C LEU A 4 6.40 19.89 16.06
N PRO A 5 6.18 18.64 16.51
CA PRO A 5 5.94 17.55 15.57
C PRO A 5 4.86 18.01 14.59
N MET A 6 5.22 18.07 13.30
CA MET A 6 4.34 18.56 12.25
C MET A 6 3.01 17.84 12.36
N ALA A 7 1.95 18.57 12.74
CA ALA A 7 0.62 18.01 12.79
C ALA A 7 0.28 17.53 11.36
N LEU A 8 0.18 16.22 11.18
CA LEU A 8 -0.01 15.62 9.87
C LEU A 8 -1.34 16.13 9.30
N GLY A 9 -1.32 16.64 8.07
CA GLY A 9 -2.56 17.05 7.40
C GLY A 9 -3.53 15.87 7.34
N MET A 10 -4.82 16.09 7.63
CA MET A 10 -5.82 15.00 7.73
C MET A 10 -5.80 14.08 6.50
N PHE A 11 -5.74 14.63 5.29
CA PHE A 11 -5.69 13.84 4.05
C PHE A 11 -4.39 13.05 3.90
N TRP A 12 -3.25 13.61 4.30
CA TRP A 12 -1.99 12.88 4.32
C TRP A 12 -2.00 11.73 5.35
N ALA A 13 -2.61 11.96 6.52
CA ALA A 13 -2.82 10.92 7.53
C ALA A 13 -3.65 9.75 6.99
N LEU A 14 -4.73 10.06 6.28
CA LEU A 14 -5.56 9.03 5.64
C LEU A 14 -4.79 8.29 4.55
N ASN A 15 -4.06 8.98 3.66
CA ASN A 15 -3.23 8.34 2.64
C ASN A 15 -2.23 7.35 3.26
N ILE A 16 -1.53 7.76 4.33
CA ILE A 16 -0.59 6.88 5.05
C ILE A 16 -1.31 5.69 5.68
N ALA A 17 -2.48 5.90 6.29
CA ALA A 17 -3.26 4.83 6.91
C ALA A 17 -3.70 3.79 5.86
N PHE A 18 -4.28 4.23 4.74
CA PHE A 18 -4.69 3.34 3.66
C PHE A 18 -3.50 2.64 2.99
N GLY A 19 -2.41 3.35 2.70
CA GLY A 19 -1.19 2.73 2.19
C GLY A 19 -0.62 1.68 3.15
N GLY A 20 -0.72 1.91 4.46
CA GLY A 20 -0.36 0.92 5.48
C GLY A 20 -1.24 -0.33 5.45
N VAL A 21 -2.55 -0.16 5.23
CA VAL A 21 -3.49 -1.28 5.04
C VAL A 21 -3.15 -2.05 3.76
N CYS A 22 -2.93 -1.38 2.63
CA CYS A 22 -2.50 -2.01 1.38
C CYS A 22 -1.22 -2.82 1.57
N ALA A 23 -0.21 -2.23 2.22
CA ALA A 23 1.05 -2.91 2.52
C ALA A 23 0.83 -4.17 3.39
N ALA A 24 -0.05 -4.11 4.38
CA ALA A 24 -0.40 -5.27 5.21
C ALA A 24 -1.09 -6.37 4.39
N LEU A 25 -2.07 -6.02 3.55
CA LEU A 25 -2.75 -6.97 2.67
C LEU A 25 -1.77 -7.64 1.70
N LEU A 26 -0.86 -6.86 1.10
CA LEU A 26 0.18 -7.36 0.21
C LEU A 26 1.18 -8.28 0.91
N ALA A 27 1.55 -7.98 2.16
CA ALA A 27 2.40 -8.86 2.96
C ALA A 27 1.72 -10.22 3.20
N VAL A 28 0.40 -10.23 3.43
CA VAL A 28 -0.35 -11.48 3.59
C VAL A 28 -0.43 -12.25 2.26
N LEU A 29 -0.73 -11.57 1.15
CA LEU A 29 -0.73 -12.19 -0.18
C LEU A 29 0.64 -12.79 -0.52
N LEU A 30 1.73 -12.08 -0.24
CA LEU A 30 3.09 -12.58 -0.42
C LEU A 30 3.37 -13.83 0.39
N TYR A 31 2.91 -13.87 1.63
CA TYR A 31 3.06 -15.05 2.47
C TYR A 31 2.34 -16.26 1.86
N VAL A 32 1.08 -16.10 1.45
CA VAL A 32 0.28 -17.18 0.85
C VAL A 32 0.86 -17.61 -0.49
N TYR A 33 1.13 -16.67 -1.40
CA TYR A 33 1.67 -16.96 -2.72
C TYR A 33 3.09 -17.52 -2.64
N GLY A 34 3.92 -17.07 -1.70
CA GLY A 34 5.26 -17.60 -1.46
C GLY A 34 5.21 -19.06 -1.02
N LYS A 35 4.33 -19.39 -0.06
CA LYS A 35 4.09 -20.78 0.34
C LYS A 35 3.63 -21.62 -0.85
N ASN A 36 2.65 -21.15 -1.61
CA ASN A 36 2.11 -21.87 -2.76
C ASN A 36 3.16 -22.03 -3.88
N ALA A 37 4.04 -21.04 -4.08
CA ALA A 37 5.11 -21.10 -5.08
C ALA A 37 6.13 -22.20 -4.76
N THR A 38 6.41 -22.45 -3.48
CA THR A 38 7.30 -23.56 -3.08
C THR A 38 6.67 -24.94 -3.28
N GLN A 39 5.33 -25.05 -3.23
CA GLN A 39 4.61 -26.32 -3.35
C GLN A 39 4.20 -26.66 -4.77
N ILE A 40 3.59 -25.70 -5.49
CA ILE A 40 2.97 -25.91 -6.80
C ILE A 40 3.93 -25.54 -7.94
N ARG A 41 4.90 -24.64 -7.70
CA ARG A 41 5.93 -24.18 -8.67
C ARG A 41 5.39 -23.82 -10.07
N SER A 42 4.21 -23.20 -10.14
CA SER A 42 3.66 -22.69 -11.41
C SER A 42 4.22 -21.31 -11.76
N ARG A 43 4.41 -21.05 -13.06
CA ARG A 43 4.74 -19.70 -13.59
C ARG A 43 3.72 -18.65 -13.15
N PHE A 44 2.45 -19.04 -13.00
CA PHE A 44 1.39 -18.16 -12.53
C PHE A 44 1.63 -17.70 -11.09
N THR A 45 1.90 -18.64 -10.17
CA THR A 45 2.13 -18.32 -8.76
C THR A 45 3.41 -17.49 -8.56
N LEU A 46 4.47 -17.77 -9.32
CA LEU A 46 5.67 -16.93 -9.31
C LEU A 46 5.38 -15.49 -9.78
N GLY A 47 4.54 -15.34 -10.80
CA GLY A 47 4.07 -14.04 -11.26
C GLY A 47 3.31 -13.27 -10.17
N LEU A 48 2.43 -13.95 -9.43
CA LEU A 48 1.70 -13.35 -8.31
C LEU A 48 2.62 -12.94 -7.15
N VAL A 49 3.64 -13.76 -6.82
CA VAL A 49 4.65 -13.40 -5.82
C VAL A 49 5.40 -12.14 -6.24
N LEU A 50 5.89 -12.09 -7.49
CA LEU A 50 6.62 -10.93 -7.98
C LEU A 50 5.73 -9.68 -8.02
N PHE A 51 4.48 -9.81 -8.49
CA PHE A 51 3.49 -8.73 -8.47
C PHE A 51 3.31 -8.18 -7.06
N ALA A 52 2.99 -9.04 -6.08
CA ALA A 52 2.75 -8.60 -4.71
C ALA A 52 4.00 -7.99 -4.07
N ALA A 53 5.20 -8.47 -4.42
CA ALA A 53 6.47 -7.94 -3.93
C ALA A 53 6.74 -6.52 -4.46
N LEU A 54 6.60 -6.33 -5.78
CA LEU A 54 6.81 -5.02 -6.40
C LEU A 54 5.76 -4.01 -5.92
N PHE A 55 4.50 -4.43 -5.82
CA PHE A 55 3.42 -3.58 -5.38
C PHE A 55 3.54 -3.21 -3.88
N LEU A 56 4.11 -4.11 -3.06
CA LEU A 56 4.44 -3.79 -1.66
C LEU A 56 5.52 -2.70 -1.59
N VAL A 57 6.57 -2.80 -2.41
CA VAL A 57 7.61 -1.77 -2.50
C VAL A 57 7.02 -0.43 -2.96
N GLU A 58 6.13 -0.45 -3.97
CA GLU A 58 5.43 0.74 -4.45
C GLU A 58 4.61 1.41 -3.34
N ASN A 59 3.85 0.63 -2.55
CA ASN A 59 3.06 1.16 -1.43
C ASN A 59 3.93 1.76 -0.33
N LEU A 60 5.01 1.09 0.05
CA LEU A 60 5.95 1.59 1.06
C LEU A 60 6.65 2.87 0.57
N ALA A 61 7.02 2.93 -0.71
CA ALA A 61 7.53 4.15 -1.33
C ALA A 61 6.46 5.25 -1.35
N GLY A 62 5.21 4.92 -1.63
CA GLY A 62 4.05 5.82 -1.55
C GLY A 62 3.91 6.46 -0.17
N ILE A 63 3.92 5.65 0.89
CA ILE A 63 3.87 6.12 2.28
C ILE A 63 5.02 7.09 2.59
N TRP A 64 6.24 6.76 2.17
CA TRP A 64 7.40 7.66 2.33
C TRP A 64 7.22 8.97 1.56
N MET A 65 6.72 8.93 0.33
CA MET A 65 6.41 10.12 -0.46
C MET A 65 5.33 10.98 0.20
N TYR A 66 4.28 10.38 0.78
CA TYR A 66 3.23 11.12 1.49
C TYR A 66 3.76 11.88 2.70
N MET A 67 4.71 11.31 3.44
CA MET A 67 5.39 12.03 4.53
C MET A 67 6.19 13.23 3.98
N SER A 68 6.97 13.01 2.91
CA SER A 68 7.76 14.07 2.26
C SER A 68 6.87 15.20 1.71
N MET A 69 5.74 14.87 1.08
CA MET A 69 4.79 15.85 0.53
C MET A 69 4.03 16.61 1.63
N ASN A 70 3.71 15.94 2.74
CA ASN A 70 3.21 16.61 3.94
C ASN A 70 4.24 17.61 4.49
N ASP A 71 5.52 17.21 4.56
CA ASP A 71 6.60 18.07 5.03
C ASP A 71 6.83 19.28 4.12
N ALA A 72 6.65 19.09 2.81
CA ALA A 72 6.62 20.15 1.81
C ALA A 72 5.34 21.03 1.88
N ARG A 73 4.40 20.73 2.80
CA ARG A 73 3.12 21.44 2.99
C ARG A 73 2.25 21.48 1.74
N MET A 74 2.28 20.42 0.93
CA MET A 74 1.39 20.29 -0.22
C MET A 74 -0.07 20.23 0.20
N GLY A 75 -0.93 20.90 -0.56
CA GLY A 75 -2.33 21.11 -0.22
C GLY A 75 -3.25 19.92 -0.54
N PRO A 76 -4.55 20.06 -0.22
CA PRO A 76 -5.58 19.06 -0.50
C PRO A 76 -5.77 18.74 -1.99
N ASP A 77 -5.43 19.68 -2.87
CA ASP A 77 -5.44 19.54 -4.33
C ASP A 77 -4.57 18.36 -4.82
N VAL A 78 -3.53 18.02 -4.06
CA VAL A 78 -2.67 16.85 -4.33
C VAL A 78 -3.06 15.67 -3.44
N ALA A 79 -3.37 15.91 -2.17
CA ALA A 79 -3.63 14.84 -1.21
C ALA A 79 -4.94 14.07 -1.48
N VAL A 80 -5.99 14.75 -1.96
CA VAL A 80 -7.31 14.12 -2.19
C VAL A 80 -7.29 13.14 -3.37
N PRO A 81 -6.74 13.48 -4.56
CA PRO A 81 -6.58 12.51 -5.64
C PRO A 81 -5.79 11.27 -5.22
N MET A 82 -4.71 11.44 -4.47
CA MET A 82 -3.92 10.32 -3.94
C MET A 82 -4.74 9.43 -2.99
N LEU A 83 -5.62 10.03 -2.19
CA LEU A 83 -6.49 9.28 -1.28
C LEU A 83 -7.48 8.40 -2.04
N VAL A 84 -8.04 8.92 -3.14
CA VAL A 84 -8.94 8.14 -4.00
C VAL A 84 -8.22 6.93 -4.58
N LEU A 85 -6.98 7.10 -5.04
CA LEU A 85 -6.15 5.98 -5.53
C LEU A 85 -5.94 4.91 -4.44
N ASN A 86 -5.54 5.33 -3.24
CA ASN A 86 -5.34 4.43 -2.10
C ASN A 86 -6.61 3.65 -1.72
N VAL A 87 -7.77 4.30 -1.71
CA VAL A 87 -9.05 3.66 -1.39
C VAL A 87 -9.42 2.60 -2.43
N VAL A 88 -9.27 2.93 -3.72
CA VAL A 88 -9.55 2.00 -4.82
C VAL A 88 -8.60 0.80 -4.76
N GLU A 89 -7.32 1.06 -4.53
CA GLU A 89 -6.31 0.02 -4.39
C GLU A 89 -6.60 -0.91 -3.21
N THR A 90 -6.98 -0.34 -2.06
CA THR A 90 -7.36 -1.12 -0.88
C THR A 90 -8.51 -2.08 -1.20
N GLY A 91 -9.53 -1.60 -1.92
CA GLY A 91 -10.65 -2.45 -2.36
C GLY A 91 -10.21 -3.56 -3.32
N ALA A 92 -9.30 -3.27 -4.25
CA ALA A 92 -8.76 -4.26 -5.17
C ALA A 92 -7.94 -5.34 -4.43
N LEU A 93 -7.07 -4.95 -3.50
CA LEU A 93 -6.27 -5.89 -2.70
C LEU A 93 -7.12 -6.71 -1.73
N ALA A 94 -8.12 -6.09 -1.10
CA ALA A 94 -9.07 -6.80 -0.26
C ALA A 94 -9.84 -7.88 -1.05
N THR A 95 -10.18 -7.59 -2.31
CA THR A 95 -10.80 -8.57 -3.21
C THR A 95 -9.86 -9.72 -3.54
N LEU A 96 -8.59 -9.44 -3.85
CA LEU A 96 -7.58 -10.49 -4.10
C LEU A 96 -7.34 -11.36 -2.87
N VAL A 97 -7.30 -10.74 -1.68
CA VAL A 97 -7.24 -11.45 -0.41
C VAL A 97 -8.45 -12.36 -0.27
N ALA A 98 -9.68 -11.85 -0.39
CA ALA A 98 -10.90 -12.66 -0.26
C ALA A 98 -10.87 -13.91 -1.17
N ILE A 99 -10.56 -13.73 -2.46
CA ILE A 99 -10.51 -14.83 -3.44
C ILE A 99 -9.37 -15.82 -3.15
N THR A 100 -8.27 -15.37 -2.54
CA THR A 100 -7.14 -16.25 -2.19
C THR A 100 -7.49 -17.20 -1.02
N TRP A 101 -8.50 -16.86 -0.22
CA TRP A 101 -8.96 -17.66 0.91
C TRP A 101 -10.18 -18.54 0.62
N ASP A 102 -10.90 -18.30 -0.48
CA ASP A 102 -11.93 -19.19 -1.02
C ASP A 102 -11.32 -20.45 -1.66
#